data_AF-A0A8S4A577-F1
#
_entry.id   AF-A0A8S4A577-F1
#
_cell.length_a   1.000
_cell.length_b   1.000
_cell.length_c   1.000
_cell.angle_alpha   90.00
_cell.angle_beta   90.00
_cell.angle_gamma   90.00
#
_symmetry.space_group_name_H-M   'P 1'
#
loop_
_entity.id
_entity.type
_entity.pdbx_description
1 polymer ?
#
loop_
_entity_poly.entity_id
_entity_poly.type
_entity_poly.pdbx_seq_one_letter_code
_entity_poly.pdbx_strand_id
1 'polypeptide(L)'
;MKSRYAALVKNSKDVVDQTEEQVGSYEEYRKSYDECYNWLAKSKHQVEHLADYSGDKKTLQDKLHQLKVFKATLGQGHELLNLVTTKGERLSGATTYSQGQDALLKERKSLQEDWNAFASVVNNIEHKLETSIAQWKDLDDENSALNGWIEMMENKLKSCVQPTAHLSNTRSQLQKAE
;
A
#
# COMPACT_ATOMS: atom_id res chain seq x y z
N MET A 1 -39.56 -44.50 -36.70
CA MET A 1 -39.85 -43.08 -36.37
C MET A 1 -39.81 -42.77 -34.88
N LYS A 2 -40.50 -43.53 -34.00
CA LYS A 2 -40.54 -43.26 -32.54
C LYS A 2 -39.16 -43.16 -31.86
N SER A 3 -38.22 -44.05 -32.20
CA SER A 3 -36.85 -44.05 -31.63
C SER A 3 -36.03 -42.80 -32.02
N ARG A 4 -36.12 -42.35 -33.28
CA ARG A 4 -35.40 -41.14 -33.75
C ARG A 4 -35.95 -39.86 -33.12
N TYR A 5 -37.27 -39.79 -32.92
CA TYR A 5 -37.91 -38.68 -32.20
C TYR A 5 -37.52 -38.66 -30.72
N ALA A 6 -37.53 -39.83 -30.04
CA ALA A 6 -37.10 -39.93 -28.65
C ALA A 6 -35.63 -39.52 -28.46
N ALA A 7 -34.74 -39.91 -29.37
CA ALA A 7 -33.34 -39.50 -29.35
C ALA A 7 -33.16 -37.99 -29.55
N LEU A 8 -33.96 -37.38 -30.46
CA LEU A 8 -33.94 -35.94 -30.70
C LEU A 8 -34.42 -35.15 -29.47
N VAL A 9 -35.51 -35.60 -28.84
CA VAL A 9 -36.05 -34.99 -27.62
C VAL A 9 -35.04 -35.10 -26.47
N LYS A 10 -34.38 -36.25 -26.30
CA LYS A 10 -33.33 -36.42 -25.30
C LYS A 10 -32.17 -35.45 -25.55
N ASN A 11 -31.63 -35.41 -26.78
CA ASN A 11 -30.52 -34.53 -27.13
C ASN A 11 -30.88 -33.05 -26.93
N SER A 12 -32.11 -32.65 -27.29
CA SER A 12 -32.58 -31.29 -27.04
C SER A 12 -32.63 -30.96 -25.55
N LYS A 13 -33.01 -31.92 -24.70
CA LYS A 13 -33.06 -31.73 -23.25
C LYS A 13 -31.65 -31.64 -22.66
N ASP A 14 -30.76 -32.54 -23.07
CA ASP A 14 -29.37 -32.55 -22.63
C ASP A 14 -28.65 -31.23 -23.00
N VAL A 15 -28.91 -30.68 -24.20
CA VAL A 15 -28.35 -29.38 -24.64
C VAL A 15 -28.91 -28.22 -23.82
N VAL A 16 -30.20 -28.22 -23.49
CA VAL A 16 -30.81 -27.18 -22.64
C VAL A 16 -30.20 -27.22 -21.24
N ASP A 17 -30.16 -28.38 -20.62
CA ASP A 17 -29.62 -28.57 -19.27
C ASP A 17 -28.13 -28.14 -19.21
N GLN A 18 -27.34 -28.50 -20.23
CA GLN A 18 -25.93 -28.09 -20.36
C GLN A 18 -25.78 -26.56 -20.54
N THR A 19 -26.65 -25.95 -21.32
CA THR A 19 -26.60 -24.50 -21.56
C THR A 19 -26.97 -23.72 -20.30
N GLU A 20 -27.98 -24.17 -19.55
CA GLU A 20 -28.38 -23.56 -18.28
C GLU A 20 -27.24 -23.64 -17.23
N GLU A 21 -26.56 -24.78 -17.12
CA GLU A 21 -25.40 -24.94 -16.22
C GLU A 21 -24.23 -24.03 -16.60
N GLN A 22 -23.96 -23.92 -17.91
CA GLN A 22 -22.92 -23.00 -18.41
C GLN A 22 -23.27 -21.55 -18.07
N VAL A 23 -24.51 -21.10 -18.34
CA VAL A 23 -24.96 -19.74 -18.03
C VAL A 23 -24.83 -19.44 -16.54
N GLY A 24 -25.29 -20.34 -15.67
CA GLY A 24 -25.14 -20.17 -14.22
C GLY A 24 -23.67 -20.06 -13.79
N SER A 25 -22.78 -20.87 -14.39
CA SER A 25 -21.34 -20.79 -14.12
C SER A 25 -20.71 -19.47 -14.59
N TYR A 26 -21.16 -18.93 -15.73
CA TYR A 26 -20.76 -17.60 -16.22
C TYR A 26 -21.22 -16.49 -15.26
N GLU A 27 -22.45 -16.54 -14.78
CA GLU A 27 -22.99 -15.57 -13.81
C GLU A 27 -22.22 -15.59 -12.48
N GLU A 28 -21.92 -16.78 -11.95
CA GLU A 28 -21.14 -16.94 -10.72
C GLU A 28 -19.71 -16.40 -10.85
N TYR A 29 -19.07 -16.64 -12.01
CA TYR A 29 -17.75 -16.09 -12.32
C TYR A 29 -17.83 -14.56 -12.41
N ARG A 30 -18.80 -14.04 -13.16
CA ARG A 30 -18.95 -12.60 -13.38
C ARG A 30 -19.19 -11.86 -12.07
N LYS A 31 -20.05 -12.39 -11.20
CA LYS A 31 -20.28 -11.83 -9.87
C LYS A 31 -18.99 -11.75 -9.05
N SER A 32 -18.21 -12.82 -9.00
CA SER A 32 -16.94 -12.81 -8.27
C SER A 32 -15.91 -11.87 -8.91
N TYR A 33 -15.89 -11.77 -10.24
CA TYR A 33 -15.03 -10.82 -10.95
C TYR A 33 -15.37 -9.38 -10.55
N ASP A 34 -16.65 -9.03 -10.59
CA ASP A 34 -17.12 -7.68 -10.23
C ASP A 34 -16.88 -7.38 -8.75
N GLU A 35 -17.02 -8.36 -7.85
CA GLU A 35 -16.67 -8.21 -6.42
C GLU A 35 -15.18 -7.91 -6.22
N CYS A 36 -14.29 -8.67 -6.88
CA CYS A 36 -12.84 -8.46 -6.81
C CYS A 36 -12.44 -7.11 -7.42
N TYR A 37 -12.99 -6.77 -8.59
CA TYR A 37 -12.73 -5.51 -9.28
C TYR A 37 -13.18 -4.31 -8.43
N ASN A 38 -14.39 -4.36 -7.87
CA ASN A 38 -14.90 -3.31 -7.00
C ASN A 38 -14.08 -3.16 -5.72
N TRP A 39 -13.65 -4.28 -5.12
CA TRP A 39 -12.74 -4.25 -3.99
C TRP A 39 -11.43 -3.54 -4.37
N LEU A 40 -10.84 -3.90 -5.51
CA LEU A 40 -9.58 -3.30 -5.97
C LEU A 40 -9.72 -1.79 -6.24
N ALA A 41 -10.81 -1.37 -6.86
CA ALA A 41 -11.10 0.04 -7.12
C ALA A 41 -11.24 0.85 -5.82
N LYS A 42 -11.99 0.33 -4.83
CA LYS A 42 -12.13 0.96 -3.52
C LYS A 42 -10.79 1.03 -2.78
N SER A 43 -10.02 -0.06 -2.81
CA SER A 43 -8.69 -0.15 -2.20
C SER A 43 -7.69 0.83 -2.82
N LYS A 44 -7.71 1.01 -4.15
CA LYS A 44 -6.89 2.02 -4.85
C LYS A 44 -7.20 3.44 -4.35
N HIS A 45 -8.48 3.80 -4.28
CA HIS A 45 -8.90 5.10 -3.76
C HIS A 45 -8.55 5.28 -2.27
N GLN A 46 -8.67 4.24 -1.46
CA GLN A 46 -8.25 4.27 -0.06
C GLN A 46 -6.74 4.46 0.10
N VAL A 47 -5.91 3.93 -0.79
CA VAL A 47 -4.45 4.06 -0.66
C VAL A 47 -3.95 5.38 -1.25
N GLU A 48 -4.69 6.00 -2.16
CA GLU A 48 -4.31 7.26 -2.84
C GLU A 48 -4.01 8.40 -1.86
N HIS A 49 -4.84 8.60 -0.82
CA HIS A 49 -4.60 9.66 0.17
C HIS A 49 -3.38 9.40 1.08
N LEU A 50 -2.88 8.15 1.13
CA LEU A 50 -1.68 7.78 1.88
C LEU A 50 -0.40 8.00 1.07
N ALA A 51 -0.52 8.24 -0.25
CA ALA A 51 0.60 8.47 -1.16
C ALA A 51 1.16 9.92 -1.12
N ASP A 52 0.74 10.72 -0.14
CA ASP A 52 1.31 12.03 0.15
C ASP A 52 2.35 11.91 1.27
N TYR A 53 3.62 12.18 0.92
CA TYR A 53 4.77 12.08 1.82
C TYR A 53 5.18 13.43 2.40
N SER A 54 4.37 14.47 2.20
CA SER A 54 4.59 15.78 2.79
C SER A 54 3.92 15.89 4.17
N GLY A 55 4.42 16.82 4.97
CA GLY A 55 3.89 17.13 6.31
C GLY A 55 4.89 16.89 7.43
N ASP A 56 4.41 17.08 8.66
CA ASP A 56 5.18 16.83 9.87
C ASP A 56 5.35 15.32 10.15
N LYS A 57 6.33 15.00 11.00
CA LYS A 57 6.65 13.63 11.41
C LYS A 57 5.45 12.85 11.95
N LYS A 58 4.57 13.49 12.73
CA LYS A 58 3.41 12.83 13.33
C LYS A 58 2.38 12.47 12.26
N THR A 59 2.10 13.38 11.34
CA THR A 59 1.22 13.15 10.19
C THR A 59 1.70 11.96 9.35
N LEU A 60 3.01 11.85 9.09
CA LEU A 60 3.58 10.72 8.35
C LEU A 60 3.49 9.40 9.13
N GLN A 61 3.71 9.42 10.45
CA GLN A 61 3.53 8.25 11.32
C GLN A 61 2.08 7.77 11.34
N ASP A 62 1.11 8.69 11.42
CA ASP A 62 -0.31 8.38 11.39
C ASP A 62 -0.72 7.78 10.03
N LYS A 63 -0.20 8.31 8.91
CA LYS A 63 -0.38 7.74 7.57
C LYS A 63 0.21 6.32 7.47
N LEU A 64 1.42 6.10 8.00
CA LEU A 64 2.05 4.78 8.01
C LEU A 64 1.24 3.77 8.84
N HIS A 65 0.68 4.21 9.97
CA HIS A 65 -0.20 3.36 10.78
C HIS A 65 -1.46 2.97 10.01
N GLN A 66 -2.13 3.93 9.38
CA GLN A 66 -3.30 3.68 8.53
C GLN A 66 -2.99 2.71 7.39
N LEU A 67 -1.82 2.86 6.74
CA LEU A 67 -1.38 1.94 5.69
C LEU A 67 -1.18 0.51 6.25
N LYS A 68 -0.60 0.35 7.43
CA LYS A 68 -0.41 -0.97 8.07
C LYS A 68 -1.74 -1.63 8.40
N VAL A 69 -2.72 -0.86 8.86
CA VAL A 69 -4.11 -1.35 9.05
C VAL A 69 -4.72 -1.76 7.71
N PHE A 70 -4.57 -0.94 6.66
CA PHE A 70 -5.04 -1.27 5.33
C PHE A 70 -4.40 -2.56 4.80
N LYS A 71 -3.09 -2.77 5.00
CA LYS A 71 -2.37 -3.98 4.57
C LYS A 71 -2.96 -5.26 5.16
N ALA A 72 -3.58 -5.21 6.34
CA ALA A 72 -4.28 -6.36 6.90
C ALA A 72 -5.48 -6.81 6.04
N THR A 73 -6.06 -5.91 5.25
CA THR A 73 -7.17 -6.23 4.32
C THR A 73 -6.70 -6.85 3.00
N LEU A 74 -5.41 -6.78 2.66
CA LEU A 74 -4.88 -7.37 1.41
C LEU A 74 -5.12 -8.88 1.32
N GLY A 75 -5.19 -9.58 2.46
CA GLY A 75 -5.54 -11.00 2.50
C GLY A 75 -6.92 -11.27 1.90
N GLN A 76 -7.92 -10.46 2.28
CA GLN A 76 -9.27 -10.56 1.71
C GLN A 76 -9.28 -10.32 0.20
N GLY A 77 -8.55 -9.31 -0.27
CA GLY A 77 -8.44 -9.03 -1.70
C GLY A 77 -7.81 -10.18 -2.48
N HIS A 78 -6.79 -10.83 -1.91
CA HIS A 78 -6.16 -12.01 -2.50
C HIS A 78 -7.12 -13.21 -2.54
N GLU A 79 -7.95 -13.41 -1.51
CA GLU A 79 -8.97 -14.46 -1.51
C GLU A 79 -10.02 -14.24 -2.61
N LEU A 80 -10.46 -12.99 -2.82
CA LEU A 80 -11.35 -12.63 -3.93
C LEU A 80 -10.72 -12.94 -5.29
N LEU A 81 -9.44 -12.62 -5.47
CA LEU A 81 -8.71 -12.91 -6.71
C LEU A 81 -8.56 -14.41 -6.97
N ASN A 82 -8.28 -15.20 -5.92
CA ASN A 82 -8.24 -16.66 -6.00
C ASN A 82 -9.60 -17.21 -6.40
N LEU A 83 -10.70 -16.70 -5.82
CA LEU A 83 -12.05 -17.15 -6.15
C LEU A 83 -12.38 -16.90 -7.63
N VAL A 84 -12.02 -15.73 -8.17
CA VAL A 84 -12.17 -15.41 -9.59
C VAL A 84 -11.35 -16.37 -10.46
N THR A 85 -10.12 -16.64 -10.06
CA THR A 85 -9.22 -17.56 -10.78
C THR A 85 -9.82 -18.96 -10.83
N THR A 86 -10.18 -19.55 -9.68
CA THR A 86 -10.77 -20.89 -9.60
C THR A 86 -12.07 -21.01 -10.39
N LYS A 87 -12.98 -20.03 -10.27
CA LYS A 87 -14.24 -20.04 -11.04
C LYS A 87 -13.99 -19.91 -12.54
N GLY A 88 -13.07 -19.04 -12.94
CA GLY A 88 -12.74 -18.84 -14.35
C GLY A 88 -12.01 -20.02 -14.98
N GLU A 89 -11.21 -20.77 -14.22
CA GLU A 89 -10.63 -22.05 -14.66
C GLU A 89 -11.69 -23.10 -14.92
N ARG A 90 -12.61 -23.29 -13.95
CA ARG A 90 -13.76 -24.20 -14.08
C ARG A 90 -14.58 -23.86 -15.33
N LEU A 91 -14.88 -22.57 -15.51
CA LEU A 91 -15.65 -22.07 -16.64
C LEU A 91 -14.93 -22.24 -17.99
N SER A 92 -13.61 -22.03 -18.01
CA SER A 92 -12.79 -22.26 -19.20
C SER A 92 -12.80 -23.74 -19.61
N GLY A 93 -12.72 -24.67 -18.65
CA GLY A 93 -12.83 -26.11 -18.90
C GLY A 93 -14.19 -26.56 -19.42
N ALA A 94 -15.27 -25.89 -19.00
CA ALA A 94 -16.63 -26.16 -19.48
C ALA A 94 -16.95 -25.50 -20.83
N THR A 95 -16.15 -24.54 -21.27
CA THR A 95 -16.36 -23.79 -22.51
C THR A 95 -15.80 -24.54 -23.71
N THR A 96 -16.62 -24.83 -24.71
CA THR A 96 -16.23 -25.63 -25.88
C THR A 96 -15.46 -24.84 -26.94
N TYR A 97 -15.63 -23.52 -27.00
CA TYR A 97 -15.02 -22.65 -28.00
C TYR A 97 -13.71 -22.03 -27.49
N SER A 98 -12.62 -22.19 -28.25
CA SER A 98 -11.29 -21.64 -27.91
C SER A 98 -11.31 -20.13 -27.70
N GLN A 99 -12.07 -19.39 -28.50
CA GLN A 99 -12.20 -17.93 -28.36
C GLN A 99 -12.76 -17.51 -26.99
N GLY A 100 -13.71 -18.27 -26.43
CA GLY A 100 -14.26 -18.01 -25.11
C GLY A 100 -13.26 -18.33 -23.99
N GLN A 101 -12.49 -19.42 -24.16
CA GLN A 101 -11.41 -19.78 -23.24
C GLN A 101 -10.31 -18.70 -23.21
N ASP A 102 -9.92 -18.19 -24.38
CA ASP A 102 -8.91 -17.14 -24.50
C ASP A 102 -9.38 -15.82 -23.87
N ALA A 103 -10.65 -15.46 -24.04
CA ALA A 103 -11.24 -14.28 -23.42
C ALA A 103 -11.21 -14.37 -21.88
N LEU A 104 -11.67 -15.50 -21.32
CA LEU A 104 -11.63 -15.76 -19.86
C LEU A 104 -10.22 -15.78 -19.30
N LEU A 105 -9.25 -16.32 -20.05
CA LEU A 105 -7.85 -16.31 -19.66
C LEU A 105 -7.29 -14.89 -19.64
N LYS A 106 -7.61 -14.08 -20.66
CA LYS A 106 -7.17 -12.69 -20.75
C LYS A 106 -7.73 -11.84 -19.61
N GLU A 107 -9.02 -11.98 -19.30
CA GLU A 107 -9.65 -11.27 -18.18
C GLU A 107 -8.98 -11.59 -16.84
N ARG A 108 -8.75 -12.88 -16.56
CA ARG A 108 -8.07 -13.32 -15.33
C ARG A 108 -6.64 -12.80 -15.24
N LYS A 109 -5.89 -12.87 -16.34
CA LYS A 109 -4.52 -12.33 -16.39
C LYS A 109 -4.49 -10.83 -16.14
N SER A 110 -5.38 -10.08 -16.79
CA SER A 110 -5.50 -8.63 -16.59
C SER A 110 -5.79 -8.29 -15.13
N LEU A 111 -6.73 -9.00 -14.49
CA LEU A 111 -7.07 -8.77 -13.09
C LEU A 111 -5.90 -9.11 -12.15
N GLN A 112 -5.16 -10.19 -12.44
CA GLN A 112 -3.95 -10.56 -11.69
C GLN A 112 -2.84 -9.52 -11.84
N GLU A 113 -2.64 -8.98 -13.04
CA GLU A 113 -1.67 -7.91 -13.31
C GLU A 113 -2.05 -6.62 -12.55
N ASP A 114 -3.32 -6.23 -12.59
CA ASP A 114 -3.85 -5.08 -11.85
C ASP A 114 -3.66 -5.24 -10.34
N TRP A 115 -3.87 -6.46 -9.81
CA TRP A 115 -3.61 -6.79 -8.42
C TRP A 115 -2.13 -6.65 -8.06
N ASN A 116 -1.24 -7.25 -8.87
CA ASN A 116 0.21 -7.20 -8.64
C ASN A 116 0.74 -5.77 -8.67
N ALA A 117 0.27 -4.97 -9.64
CA ALA A 117 0.60 -3.56 -9.74
C ALA A 117 0.14 -2.80 -8.49
N PHE A 118 -1.09 -3.05 -8.03
CA PHE A 118 -1.62 -2.45 -6.81
C PHE A 118 -0.82 -2.82 -5.56
N ALA A 119 -0.50 -4.11 -5.37
CA ALA A 119 0.30 -4.56 -4.24
C ALA A 119 1.71 -3.92 -4.23
N SER A 120 2.31 -3.76 -5.41
CA SER A 120 3.57 -3.04 -5.58
C SER A 120 3.46 -1.57 -5.16
N VAL A 121 2.40 -0.88 -5.57
CA VAL A 121 2.12 0.51 -5.15
C VAL A 121 2.01 0.63 -3.63
N VAL A 122 1.28 -0.27 -2.99
CA VAL A 122 1.11 -0.28 -1.52
C VAL A 122 2.46 -0.41 -0.81
N ASN A 123 3.31 -1.35 -1.24
CA ASN A 123 4.64 -1.54 -0.67
C ASN A 123 5.56 -0.33 -0.91
N ASN A 124 5.46 0.30 -2.09
CA ASN A 124 6.22 1.51 -2.40
C ASN A 124 5.80 2.70 -1.53
N ILE A 125 4.50 2.86 -1.24
CA ILE A 125 4.01 3.89 -0.33
C ILE A 125 4.56 3.66 1.08
N GLU A 126 4.53 2.42 1.56
CA GLU A 126 5.08 2.05 2.88
C GLU A 126 6.57 2.42 2.96
N HIS A 127 7.36 2.00 1.97
CA HIS A 127 8.79 2.28 1.94
C HIS A 127 9.09 3.79 1.93
N LYS A 128 8.33 4.56 1.15
CA LYS A 128 8.49 6.02 1.09
C LYS A 128 8.11 6.69 2.40
N LEU A 129 7.02 6.28 3.05
CA LEU A 129 6.63 6.79 4.36
C LEU A 129 7.70 6.47 5.42
N GLU A 130 8.21 5.24 5.45
CA GLU A 130 9.27 4.84 6.38
C GLU A 130 10.56 5.65 6.15
N THR A 131 10.92 5.88 4.89
CA THR A 131 12.08 6.70 4.51
C THR A 131 11.91 8.15 4.97
N SER A 132 10.75 8.76 4.72
CA SER A 132 10.48 10.14 5.15
C SER A 132 10.48 10.28 6.68
N ILE A 133 9.96 9.28 7.41
CA ILE A 133 10.02 9.27 8.88
C ILE A 133 11.46 9.13 9.38
N ALA A 134 12.30 8.32 8.71
CA ALA A 134 13.72 8.21 9.04
C ALA A 134 14.45 9.55 8.84
N GLN A 135 14.21 10.23 7.71
CA GLN A 135 14.75 11.57 7.44
C GLN A 135 14.35 12.58 8.52
N TRP A 136 13.10 12.56 8.98
CA TRP A 136 12.65 13.39 10.09
C TRP A 136 13.39 13.10 11.40
N LYS A 137 13.72 11.83 11.65
CA LYS A 137 14.52 11.45 12.83
C LYS A 137 15.94 11.99 12.72
N ASP A 138 16.57 11.86 11.55
CA ASP A 138 17.92 12.38 11.33
C ASP A 138 17.97 13.90 11.53
N LEU A 139 16.96 14.62 11.03
CA LEU A 139 16.81 16.07 11.25
C LEU A 139 16.62 16.45 12.72
N ASP A 140 15.81 15.69 13.47
CA ASP A 140 15.63 15.91 14.91
C ASP A 140 16.97 15.73 15.66
N ASP A 141 17.73 14.70 15.31
CA ASP A 141 19.03 14.40 15.92
C ASP A 141 20.07 15.49 15.61
N GLU A 142 20.16 15.93 14.35
CA GLU A 142 21.03 17.04 13.92
C GLU A 142 20.65 18.36 14.61
N ASN A 143 19.36 18.67 14.69
CA ASN A 143 18.87 19.87 15.37
C ASN A 143 19.18 19.83 16.88
N SER A 144 19.02 18.67 17.53
CA SER A 144 19.41 18.51 18.94
C SER A 144 20.90 18.72 19.14
N ALA A 145 21.74 18.18 18.26
CA ALA A 145 23.20 18.36 18.32
C ALA A 145 23.60 19.81 18.15
N LEU A 146 22.99 20.53 17.20
CA LEU A 146 23.25 21.94 16.97
C LEU A 146 22.85 22.81 18.18
N ASN A 147 21.67 22.56 18.75
CA ASN A 147 21.23 23.28 19.95
C ASN A 147 22.17 23.05 21.15
N GLY A 148 22.63 21.81 21.35
CA GLY A 148 23.62 21.51 22.40
C GLY A 148 24.97 22.20 22.16
N TRP A 149 25.40 22.32 20.90
CA TRP A 149 26.61 23.07 20.55
C TRP A 149 26.46 24.56 20.84
N ILE A 150 25.31 25.15 20.51
CA ILE A 150 24.99 26.55 20.82
C ILE A 150 25.03 26.78 22.33
N GLU A 151 24.36 25.95 23.12
CA GLU A 151 24.36 26.06 24.59
C GLU A 151 25.76 25.96 25.18
N MET A 152 26.58 25.01 24.68
CA MET A 152 27.98 24.90 25.08
C MET A 152 28.78 26.17 24.77
N MET A 153 28.59 26.76 23.58
CA MET A 153 29.29 27.98 23.17
C MET A 153 28.83 29.20 23.98
N GLU A 154 27.55 29.33 24.26
CA GLU A 154 27.01 30.37 25.15
C GLU A 154 27.58 30.27 26.56
N ASN A 155 27.69 29.05 27.10
CA ASN A 155 28.29 28.81 28.42
C ASN A 155 29.78 29.16 28.43
N LYS A 156 30.53 28.81 27.37
CA LYS A 156 31.93 29.24 27.21
C LYS A 156 32.05 30.76 27.16
N LEU A 157 31.22 31.45 26.37
CA LEU A 157 31.24 32.91 26.28
C LEU A 157 30.93 33.56 27.63
N LYS A 158 29.89 33.10 28.34
CA LYS A 158 29.56 33.56 29.69
C LYS A 158 30.75 33.40 30.64
N SER A 159 31.48 32.27 30.56
CA SER A 159 32.67 32.06 31.38
C SER A 159 33.87 32.95 30.99
N CYS A 160 34.03 33.27 29.71
CA CYS A 160 35.10 34.14 29.21
C CYS A 160 34.86 35.64 29.44
N VAL A 161 33.62 36.06 29.67
CA VAL A 161 33.27 37.45 30.04
C VAL A 161 33.47 37.71 31.55
N GLN A 162 33.67 36.67 32.36
CA GLN A 162 33.91 36.77 33.81
C GLN A 162 35.33 37.16 34.29
N PRO A 163 36.40 37.35 33.48
CA PRO A 163 37.70 37.77 34.01
C PRO A 163 37.86 39.30 33.97
N THR A 164 36.98 40.07 34.62
CA THR A 164 37.24 41.50 34.91
C THR A 164 37.57 41.74 36.38
N ALA A 165 37.19 40.83 37.29
CA ALA A 165 37.63 40.89 38.69
C ALA A 165 39.15 40.78 38.80
N HIS A 166 39.78 39.91 38.00
CA HIS A 166 41.22 39.72 38.04
C HIS A 166 42.00 40.89 37.41
N LEU A 167 41.55 41.45 36.27
CA LEU A 167 42.19 42.62 35.65
C LEU A 167 42.05 43.89 36.51
N SER A 168 40.90 44.07 37.19
CA SER A 168 40.73 45.19 38.14
C SER A 168 41.68 45.08 39.34
N ASN A 169 41.92 43.85 39.83
CA ASN A 169 42.88 43.59 40.91
C ASN A 169 44.33 43.78 40.46
N THR A 170 44.71 43.28 39.29
CA THR A 170 46.08 43.46 38.78
C THR A 170 46.38 44.94 38.47
N ARG A 171 45.40 45.69 37.96
CA ARG A 171 45.54 47.15 37.74
C ARG A 171 45.66 47.92 39.06
N SER A 172 44.86 47.57 40.07
CA SER A 172 44.91 48.20 41.39
C SER A 172 46.19 47.90 42.16
N GLN A 173 46.82 46.75 41.91
CA GLN A 173 48.12 46.41 42.50
C GLN A 173 49.28 47.14 41.82
N LEU A 174 49.22 47.36 40.50
CA LEU A 174 50.23 48.13 39.77
C LEU A 174 50.21 49.62 40.15
N GLN A 175 49.03 50.21 40.34
CA GLN A 175 48.92 51.63 40.73
C GLN A 175 49.36 51.92 42.18
N LYS A 176 49.54 50.88 43.01
CA LYS A 176 50.10 51.01 44.38
C LYS A 176 51.61 50.76 44.43
N ALA A 177 52.21 50.36 43.30
CA ALA A 177 53.64 50.04 43.19
C ALA A 177 54.44 51.16 42.49
N GLU A 178 53.79 52.27 42.10
CA GLU A 178 54.40 53.56 41.72
C GLU A 178 54.32 54.54 42.91
#